data_AF-A0A961XQS2-F1
#
_entry.id   AF-A0A961XQS2-F1
#
_cell.length_a   1.000
_cell.length_b   1.000
_cell.length_c   1.000
_cell.angle_alpha   90.00
_cell.angle_beta   90.00
_cell.angle_gamma   90.00
#
_symmetry.space_group_name_H-M   'P 1'
#
loop_
_entity.id
_entity.type
_entity.pdbx_description
1 polymer ?
#
loop_
_entity_poly.entity_id
_entity_poly.type
_entity_poly.pdbx_seq_one_letter_code
_entity_poly.pdbx_strand_id
1 'polypeptide(L)'
;DKMPRWFEAVMNTPSHHRVHHATNPRYLDANYAGTLIIWDRMFGTFVPELEEDRPRYGIVRNIGSFNPFKIALHEWIAMVRDATGPGLTLSQRLKYLFMPPGWSHDGSRKTSAALKADFVARYPDEAGKPGLPNRH
;
A
#
# COMPACT_ATOMS: atom_id res chain seq x y z
N ASP A 1 17.41 -13.75 3.31
CA ASP A 1 17.10 -15.11 3.78
C ASP A 1 15.61 -15.38 3.80
N LYS A 2 15.23 -16.58 3.33
CA LYS A 2 13.86 -17.13 3.29
C LYS A 2 13.80 -18.41 4.13
N MET A 3 12.61 -18.75 4.63
CA MET A 3 12.39 -19.95 5.45
C MET A 3 12.07 -21.17 4.56
N PRO A 4 12.08 -22.41 5.10
CA PRO A 4 11.64 -23.59 4.35
C PRO A 4 10.23 -23.41 3.76
N ARG A 5 10.01 -23.95 2.55
CA ARG A 5 8.79 -23.70 1.75
C ARG A 5 7.47 -23.97 2.49
N TRP A 6 7.43 -25.03 3.29
CA TRP A 6 6.22 -25.38 4.05
C TRP A 6 5.90 -24.32 5.13
N PHE A 7 6.93 -23.71 5.72
CA PHE A 7 6.78 -22.68 6.74
C PHE A 7 6.31 -21.37 6.09
N GLU A 8 6.89 -20.98 4.94
CA GLU A 8 6.43 -19.81 4.17
C GLU A 8 5.04 -19.99 3.53
N ALA A 9 4.54 -21.23 3.44
CA ALA A 9 3.18 -21.47 2.98
C ALA A 9 2.14 -21.06 4.04
N VAL A 10 2.47 -21.16 5.34
CA VAL A 10 1.52 -21.02 6.45
C VAL A 10 1.79 -19.79 7.32
N MET A 11 3.05 -19.49 7.62
CA MET A 11 3.45 -18.45 8.57
C MET A 11 3.85 -17.15 7.86
N ASN A 12 3.59 -16.01 8.50
CA ASN A 12 4.26 -14.76 8.17
C ASN A 12 5.74 -14.89 8.57
N THR A 13 6.63 -14.73 7.60
CA THR A 13 8.09 -14.87 7.77
C THR A 13 8.75 -13.52 7.57
N PRO A 14 10.04 -13.37 7.95
CA PRO A 14 10.77 -12.13 7.69
C PRO A 14 10.69 -11.68 6.22
N SER A 15 10.64 -12.60 5.24
CA SER A 15 10.47 -12.26 3.82
C SER A 15 9.10 -11.63 3.52
N HIS A 16 8.02 -12.21 4.04
CA HIS A 16 6.67 -11.66 3.88
C HIS A 16 6.53 -10.28 4.54
N HIS A 17 7.10 -10.12 5.74
CA HIS A 17 7.08 -8.86 6.47
C HIS A 17 7.92 -7.77 5.80
N ARG A 18 9.05 -8.14 5.16
CA ARG A 18 9.83 -7.21 4.32
C ARG A 18 9.01 -6.65 3.16
N VAL A 19 8.21 -7.49 2.50
CA VAL A 19 7.29 -7.05 1.44
C VAL A 19 6.22 -6.12 2.00
N HIS A 20 5.63 -6.44 3.16
CA HIS A 20 4.63 -5.59 3.81
C HIS A 20 5.13 -4.15 4.06
N HIS A 21 6.40 -4.00 4.43
CA HIS A 21 7.02 -2.69 4.67
C HIS A 21 7.66 -2.05 3.44
N ALA A 22 7.57 -2.68 2.27
CA ALA A 22 8.20 -2.18 1.06
C ALA A 22 7.35 -1.11 0.36
N THR A 23 8.03 -0.17 -0.28
CA THR A 23 7.40 0.94 -1.03
C THR A 23 7.45 0.72 -2.55
N ASN A 24 7.95 -0.43 -3.01
CA ASN A 24 7.96 -0.80 -4.42
C ASN A 24 6.51 -0.89 -4.93
N PRO A 25 6.20 -0.44 -6.15
CA PRO A 25 4.83 -0.46 -6.68
C PRO A 25 4.13 -1.81 -6.51
N ARG A 26 4.80 -2.94 -6.81
CA ARG A 26 4.20 -4.29 -6.65
C ARG A 26 3.86 -4.69 -5.22
N TYR A 27 4.58 -4.13 -4.24
CA TYR A 27 4.48 -4.51 -2.82
C TYR A 27 3.56 -3.59 -2.02
N LEU A 28 3.10 -2.48 -2.62
CA LEU A 28 2.08 -1.63 -1.99
C LEU A 28 0.83 -2.46 -1.68
N ASP A 29 0.28 -2.28 -0.49
CA ASP A 29 -0.98 -2.92 -0.08
C ASP A 29 -0.95 -4.45 -0.21
N ALA A 30 0.15 -5.08 0.26
CA ALA A 30 0.36 -6.53 0.23
C ALA A 30 0.78 -7.09 1.60
N ASN A 31 0.55 -8.40 1.79
CA ASN A 31 0.99 -9.20 2.94
C ASN A 31 0.59 -8.61 4.31
N TYR A 32 -0.70 -8.48 4.57
CA TYR A 32 -1.25 -7.83 5.78
C TYR A 32 -1.25 -8.70 7.04
N ALA A 33 -1.31 -10.04 6.90
CA ALA A 33 -1.55 -10.91 8.04
C ALA A 33 -0.34 -10.93 8.99
N GLY A 34 -0.55 -10.70 10.29
CA GLY A 34 0.54 -10.64 11.27
C GLY A 34 1.23 -11.98 11.56
N THR A 35 0.48 -13.08 11.61
CA THR A 35 1.01 -14.41 12.02
C THR A 35 0.89 -15.47 10.93
N LEU A 36 -0.29 -15.58 10.29
CA LEU A 36 -0.56 -16.63 9.31
C LEU A 36 -0.72 -16.03 7.91
N ILE A 37 0.25 -16.25 7.04
CA ILE A 37 0.23 -15.73 5.66
C ILE A 37 -0.84 -16.39 4.78
N ILE A 38 -1.44 -17.49 5.26
CA ILE A 38 -2.52 -18.18 4.56
C ILE A 38 -3.70 -17.25 4.26
N TRP A 39 -3.98 -16.29 5.15
CA TRP A 39 -5.05 -15.32 4.94
C TRP A 39 -4.78 -14.45 3.71
N ASP A 40 -3.57 -13.95 3.53
CA ASP A 40 -3.20 -13.18 2.34
C ASP A 40 -3.30 -13.99 1.05
N ARG A 41 -3.00 -15.29 1.11
CA ARG A 41 -3.16 -16.18 -0.04
C ARG A 41 -4.63 -16.39 -0.38
N MET A 42 -5.49 -16.57 0.62
CA MET A 42 -6.93 -16.76 0.45
C MET A 42 -7.63 -15.51 -0.08
N PHE A 43 -7.23 -14.33 0.39
CA PHE A 43 -7.85 -13.05 0.02
C PHE A 43 -7.12 -12.32 -1.12
N GLY A 44 -6.08 -12.92 -1.70
CA GLY A 44 -5.40 -12.41 -2.89
C GLY A 44 -4.47 -11.22 -2.66
N THR A 45 -4.04 -11.00 -1.42
CA THR A 45 -3.10 -9.92 -1.03
C THR A 45 -1.66 -10.41 -0.88
N PHE A 46 -1.42 -11.72 -1.07
CA PHE A 46 -0.08 -12.30 -1.02
C PHE A 46 0.78 -11.88 -2.22
N VAL A 47 1.95 -11.32 -1.94
CA VAL A 47 3.00 -11.04 -2.93
C VAL A 47 4.33 -11.58 -2.41
N PRO A 48 5.05 -12.43 -3.16
CA PRO A 48 6.35 -12.94 -2.75
C PRO A 48 7.44 -11.87 -2.91
N GLU A 49 8.45 -11.92 -2.04
CA GLU A 49 9.70 -11.17 -2.24
C GLU A 49 10.45 -11.73 -3.46
N LEU A 50 10.80 -10.86 -4.39
CA LEU A 50 11.46 -11.18 -5.66
C LEU A 50 12.89 -10.68 -5.60
N GLU A 51 13.83 -11.47 -6.12
CA GLU A 51 15.24 -11.09 -6.11
C GLU A 51 15.51 -9.95 -7.10
N GLU A 52 14.78 -9.92 -8.21
CA GLU A 52 14.86 -8.91 -9.25
C GLU A 52 14.29 -7.54 -8.83
N ASP A 53 13.45 -7.47 -7.80
CA ASP A 53 12.87 -6.22 -7.29
C ASP A 53 12.93 -6.19 -5.76
N ARG A 54 14.16 -6.09 -5.23
CA ARG A 54 14.38 -6.09 -3.78
C ARG A 54 13.57 -5.00 -3.05
N PRO A 55 13.03 -5.28 -1.85
CA PRO A 55 12.29 -4.30 -1.04
C PRO A 55 13.04 -2.98 -0.83
N ARG A 56 12.40 -1.86 -1.15
CA ARG A 56 12.84 -0.51 -0.84
C ARG A 56 12.04 0.03 0.35
N TYR A 57 12.73 0.37 1.42
CA TYR A 57 12.13 0.92 2.63
C TYR A 57 12.16 2.44 2.62
N GLY A 58 11.14 3.05 3.19
CA GLY A 58 11.06 4.49 3.36
C GLY A 58 9.67 4.91 3.86
N ILE A 59 9.60 6.09 4.45
CA ILE A 59 8.34 6.76 4.78
C ILE A 59 8.08 7.72 3.63
N VAL A 60 6.95 7.61 2.92
CA VAL A 60 6.64 8.49 1.78
C VAL A 60 6.60 9.97 2.21
N ARG A 61 6.39 10.25 3.50
CA ARG A 61 6.49 11.59 4.11
C ARG A 61 7.08 11.50 5.51
N ASN A 62 8.12 12.28 5.79
CA ASN A 62 8.69 12.40 7.13
C ASN A 62 7.83 13.36 7.96
N ILE A 63 7.15 12.86 8.99
CA ILE A 63 6.53 13.71 10.01
C ILE A 63 7.68 14.13 10.93
N GLY A 64 8.12 15.39 10.86
CA GLY A 64 9.25 15.92 11.65
C GLY A 64 9.00 16.03 13.16
N SER A 65 8.45 14.98 13.79
CA SER A 65 8.08 14.93 15.20
C SER A 65 8.17 13.50 15.72
N PHE A 66 8.85 13.30 16.85
CA PHE A 66 8.94 12.02 17.57
C PHE A 66 7.82 11.80 18.61
N ASN A 67 6.88 12.75 18.74
CA ASN A 67 5.77 12.61 19.68
C ASN A 67 4.66 11.71 19.09
N PRO A 68 4.35 10.55 19.70
CA PRO A 68 3.40 9.57 19.16
C PRO A 68 1.97 10.11 19.08
N PHE A 69 1.55 10.98 20.00
CA PHE A 69 0.24 11.63 19.92
C PHE A 69 0.16 12.61 18.76
N LYS A 70 1.23 13.37 18.51
CA LYS A 70 1.28 14.27 17.34
C LYS A 70 1.23 13.49 16.04
N ILE A 71 1.94 12.37 15.93
CA ILE A 71 1.91 11.49 14.75
C ILE A 71 0.49 10.97 14.53
N ALA A 72 -0.15 10.44 15.57
CA ALA A 72 -1.51 9.91 15.47
C ALA A 72 -2.52 11.00 15.09
N LEU A 73 -2.55 12.13 15.80
CA LEU A 73 -3.50 13.22 15.51
C LEU A 73 -3.24 13.93 14.18
N HIS A 74 -1.99 13.96 13.69
CA HIS A 74 -1.68 14.63 12.41
C HIS A 74 -2.50 14.07 11.26
N GLU A 75 -2.61 12.75 11.15
CA GLU A 75 -3.38 12.10 10.10
C GLU A 75 -4.88 12.39 10.24
N TRP A 76 -5.43 12.35 11.47
CA TRP A 76 -6.83 12.71 11.72
C TRP A 76 -7.14 14.17 11.34
N ILE A 77 -6.26 15.11 11.71
CA ILE A 77 -6.40 16.53 11.35
C ILE A 77 -6.30 16.71 9.83
N ALA A 78 -5.37 16.02 9.17
CA ALA A 78 -5.22 16.06 7.72
C ALA A 78 -6.49 15.55 7.01
N MET A 79 -7.06 14.45 7.47
CA MET A 79 -8.32 13.90 6.96
C MET A 79 -9.49 14.89 7.14
N VAL A 80 -9.63 15.49 8.33
CA VAL A 80 -10.68 16.49 8.59
C VAL A 80 -10.51 17.70 7.67
N ARG A 81 -9.28 18.20 7.51
CA ARG A 81 -8.99 19.33 6.60
C ARG A 81 -9.34 18.98 5.15
N ASP A 82 -8.98 17.79 4.69
CA ASP A 82 -9.29 17.32 3.34
C ASP A 82 -10.80 17.20 3.12
N ALA A 83 -11.56 16.72 4.11
CA ALA A 83 -13.02 16.60 4.04
C ALA A 83 -13.76 17.94 4.23
N THR A 84 -13.15 18.92 4.89
CA THR A 84 -13.75 20.23 5.21
C THR A 84 -13.35 21.35 4.24
N GLY A 85 -12.39 21.10 3.33
CA GLY A 85 -11.89 22.08 2.37
C GLY A 85 -12.97 22.83 1.57
N PRO A 86 -12.68 24.09 1.15
CA PRO A 86 -13.58 24.85 0.30
C PRO A 86 -13.67 24.23 -1.10
N GLY A 87 -14.79 24.46 -1.80
CA GLY A 87 -14.98 23.99 -3.19
C GLY A 87 -15.39 22.52 -3.34
N LEU A 88 -15.62 21.79 -2.25
CA LEU A 88 -16.06 20.39 -2.28
C LEU A 88 -17.59 20.26 -2.24
N THR A 89 -18.11 19.44 -3.15
CA THR A 89 -19.48 18.92 -3.10
C THR A 89 -19.68 17.97 -1.92
N LEU A 90 -20.92 17.79 -1.45
CA LEU A 90 -21.23 16.86 -0.36
C LEU A 90 -20.76 15.42 -0.66
N SER A 91 -20.88 14.98 -1.91
CA SER A 91 -20.38 13.67 -2.37
C SER A 91 -18.86 13.55 -2.22
N GLN A 92 -18.09 14.58 -2.59
CA GLN A 92 -16.63 14.56 -2.44
C GLN A 92 -16.21 14.51 -0.96
N ARG A 93 -16.93 15.20 -0.08
CA ARG A 93 -16.66 15.15 1.37
C ARG A 93 -16.87 13.76 1.94
N LEU A 94 -17.97 13.10 1.59
CA LEU A 94 -18.24 11.72 2.01
C LEU A 94 -17.18 10.75 1.47
N LYS A 95 -16.71 10.95 0.24
CA LYS A 95 -15.63 10.13 -0.34
C LYS A 95 -14.35 10.18 0.47
N TYR A 96 -14.00 11.28 1.12
CA TYR A 96 -12.82 11.33 2.01
C TYR A 96 -12.93 10.44 3.25
N LEU A 97 -14.14 10.00 3.63
CA LEU A 97 -14.35 9.07 4.75
C LEU A 97 -14.31 7.60 4.33
N PHE A 98 -14.69 7.29 3.08
CA PHE A 98 -14.91 5.90 2.63
C PHE A 98 -13.94 5.44 1.53
N MET A 99 -13.32 6.35 0.79
CA MET A 99 -12.39 6.00 -0.28
C MET A 99 -11.02 5.58 0.31
N PRO A 100 -10.29 4.70 -0.39
CA PRO A 100 -8.98 4.25 0.06
C PRO A 100 -7.99 5.41 0.22
N PRO A 101 -6.97 5.25 1.09
CA PRO A 101 -5.87 6.18 1.22
C PRO A 101 -5.26 6.54 -0.15
N GLY A 102 -4.90 7.80 -0.31
CA GLY A 102 -4.38 8.33 -1.58
C GLY A 102 -5.46 8.76 -2.57
N TRP A 103 -6.75 8.52 -2.32
CA TRP A 103 -7.81 9.17 -3.09
C TRP A 103 -7.81 10.68 -2.86
N SER A 104 -8.12 11.45 -3.90
CA SER A 104 -8.28 12.90 -3.85
C SER A 104 -9.32 13.34 -4.87
N HIS A 105 -10.07 14.38 -4.54
CA HIS A 105 -11.14 14.91 -5.40
C HIS A 105 -10.63 15.53 -6.71
N ASP A 106 -9.35 15.90 -6.76
CA ASP A 106 -8.66 16.59 -7.85
C ASP A 106 -7.58 15.73 -8.53
N GLY A 107 -7.35 14.50 -8.06
CA GLY A 107 -6.30 13.62 -8.58
C GLY A 107 -4.88 14.02 -8.19
N SER A 108 -4.70 14.97 -7.26
CA SER A 108 -3.39 15.38 -6.73
C SER A 108 -2.63 14.26 -6.00
N ARG A 109 -3.35 13.19 -5.61
CA ARG A 109 -2.82 12.02 -4.91
C ARG A 109 -3.24 10.74 -5.63
N LYS A 110 -2.48 9.68 -5.39
CA LYS A 110 -2.70 8.36 -5.99
C LYS A 110 -2.84 7.31 -4.92
N THR A 111 -3.82 6.43 -5.10
CA THR A 111 -3.97 5.20 -4.32
C THR A 111 -2.88 4.21 -4.71
N SER A 112 -2.63 3.19 -3.89
CA SER A 112 -1.72 2.09 -4.23
C SER A 112 -2.09 1.42 -5.55
N ALA A 113 -3.38 1.23 -5.82
CA ALA A 113 -3.87 0.68 -7.09
C ALA A 113 -3.51 1.57 -8.29
N ALA A 114 -3.69 2.90 -8.16
CA ALA A 114 -3.31 3.84 -9.21
C ALA A 114 -1.79 3.86 -9.44
N LEU A 115 -0.99 3.81 -8.36
CA LEU A 115 0.47 3.73 -8.45
C LEU A 115 0.95 2.44 -9.15
N LYS A 116 0.28 1.31 -8.89
CA LYS A 116 0.53 0.04 -9.59
C LYS A 116 0.18 0.12 -11.08
N ALA A 117 -0.98 0.69 -11.40
CA ALA A 117 -1.40 0.88 -12.79
C ALA A 117 -0.43 1.79 -13.57
N ASP A 118 -0.01 2.92 -12.99
CA ASP A 118 0.99 3.81 -13.58
C ASP A 118 2.35 3.15 -13.77
N PHE A 119 2.72 2.24 -12.87
CA PHE A 119 3.95 1.45 -13.02
C PHE A 119 3.85 0.53 -14.23
N VAL A 120 2.76 -0.24 -14.35
CA VAL A 120 2.54 -1.13 -15.51
C VAL A 120 2.41 -0.33 -16.82
N ALA A 121 1.79 0.85 -16.81
CA ALA A 121 1.71 1.71 -17.99
C ALA A 121 3.11 2.17 -18.47
N ARG A 122 4.05 2.39 -17.56
CA ARG A 122 5.45 2.74 -17.87
C ARG A 122 6.33 1.53 -18.20
N TYR A 123 6.02 0.37 -17.62
CA TYR A 123 6.74 -0.88 -17.80
C TYR A 123 5.77 -2.00 -18.21
N PRO A 124 5.29 -2.02 -19.47
CA PRO A 124 4.26 -2.96 -19.90
C PRO A 124 4.66 -4.43 -19.77
N ASP A 125 5.96 -4.74 -19.84
CA ASP A 125 6.50 -6.10 -19.69
C ASP A 125 6.39 -6.63 -18.23
N GLU A 126 6.08 -5.76 -17.27
CA GLU A 126 5.83 -6.12 -15.88
C GLU A 126 4.36 -6.47 -15.61
N ALA A 127 3.45 -6.27 -16.57
CA ALA A 127 2.03 -6.52 -16.40
C ALA A 127 1.74 -7.98 -15.99
N GLY A 128 0.82 -8.17 -15.04
CA GLY A 128 0.39 -9.50 -14.57
C GLY A 128 1.41 -10.26 -13.72
N LYS A 129 2.63 -9.72 -13.52
CA LYS A 129 3.58 -10.28 -12.55
C LYS A 129 3.02 -10.13 -11.12
N PRO A 130 3.48 -10.94 -10.15
CA PRO A 130 2.96 -10.89 -8.78
C PRO A 130 2.92 -9.48 -8.20
N GLY A 131 1.76 -9.09 -7.67
CA GLY A 131 1.49 -7.78 -7.07
C GLY A 131 1.15 -6.66 -8.06
N LEU A 132 1.14 -6.92 -9.38
CA LEU A 132 0.86 -5.94 -10.43
C LEU A 132 -0.40 -6.30 -11.23
N PRO A 133 -1.16 -5.29 -11.70
CA PRO A 133 -2.35 -5.52 -12.51
C PRO A 133 -2.00 -6.06 -13.90
N ASN A 134 -2.98 -6.66 -14.57
CA ASN A 134 -2.90 -7.00 -15.98
C ASN A 134 -2.90 -5.73 -16.84
N ARG A 135 -2.43 -5.86 -18.08
CA ARG A 135 -2.57 -4.80 -19.08
C ARG A 135 -4.05 -4.67 -19.44
N HIS A 136 -4.57 -3.44 -19.39
CA HIS A 136 -5.89 -3.09 -19.90
C HIS A 136 -5.89 -3.05 -21.42
#